data_AF-A0A1Y1YZW5-F1
#
_entry.id   AF-A0A1Y1YZW5-F1
#
_cell.length_a   1.000
_cell.length_b   1.000
_cell.length_c   1.000
_cell.angle_alpha   90.00
_cell.angle_beta   90.00
_cell.angle_gamma   90.00
#
_symmetry.space_group_name_H-M   'P 1'
#
loop_
_entity.id
_entity.type
_entity.pdbx_description
1 polymer ?
#
loop_
_entity_poly.entity_id
_entity_poly.type
_entity_poly.pdbx_seq_one_letter_code
_entity_poly.pdbx_strand_id
1 'polypeptide(L)'
;MDKSKSSLTEPDLFTLNFPAHFQGYFKGYSQLVADHPDALSQIILKAHTKNKAGVVRLSSTDPFDTPYINFHYFEQGGDDDLNAIVSQIRQQRKRTSGSIWTRFTEYLPGKNVTTDEQLKQYIKEISWGHHACCTAKVGEDGDVMAVLDAKFKVRGAKGLRVVDAPWILPGVVYSHVGTESR
;
A
#
# COMPACT_ATOMS: atom_id res chain seq x y z
N MET A 1 -9.25 6.74 10.85
CA MET A 1 -8.33 5.58 10.87
C MET A 1 -8.90 4.59 11.87
N ASP A 2 -8.86 3.30 11.53
CA ASP A 2 -9.44 2.19 12.29
C ASP A 2 -8.30 1.23 12.72
N LYS A 3 -8.52 0.47 13.80
CA LYS A 3 -7.64 -0.63 14.22
C LYS A 3 -8.22 -1.95 13.74
N SER A 4 -7.41 -2.79 13.09
CA SER A 4 -7.81 -4.13 12.67
C SER A 4 -7.98 -5.08 13.86
N LYS A 5 -7.20 -4.87 14.92
CA LYS A 5 -7.27 -5.60 16.19
C LYS A 5 -7.26 -4.60 17.34
N SER A 6 -8.10 -4.81 18.35
CA SER A 6 -8.18 -3.94 19.53
C SER A 6 -6.87 -3.87 20.34
N SER A 7 -6.02 -4.90 20.21
CA SER A 7 -4.71 -4.99 20.86
C SER A 7 -3.63 -4.11 20.23
N LEU A 8 -3.86 -3.54 19.04
CA LEU A 8 -2.87 -2.65 18.42
C LEU A 8 -2.80 -1.31 19.16
N THR A 9 -1.60 -0.81 19.36
CA THR A 9 -1.35 0.52 19.95
C THR A 9 -1.78 1.62 18.99
N GLU A 10 -1.42 1.49 17.72
CA GLU A 10 -1.70 2.44 16.65
C GLU A 10 -2.71 1.88 15.64
N PRO A 11 -3.50 2.74 14.96
CA PRO A 11 -4.38 2.31 13.90
C PRO A 11 -3.60 1.89 12.64
N ASP A 12 -4.01 0.79 12.04
CA ASP A 12 -3.36 0.19 10.87
C ASP A 12 -4.24 0.19 9.63
N LEU A 13 -5.48 0.66 9.72
CA LEU A 13 -6.43 0.76 8.61
C LEU A 13 -6.85 2.20 8.35
N PHE A 14 -6.75 2.63 7.10
CA PHE A 14 -7.29 3.91 6.64
C PHE A 14 -8.21 3.67 5.45
N THR A 15 -9.37 4.33 5.45
CA THR A 15 -10.30 4.31 4.32
C THR A 15 -10.40 5.72 3.75
N LEU A 16 -10.01 5.86 2.49
CA LEU A 16 -10.26 7.07 1.70
C LEU A 16 -11.53 6.87 0.87
N ASN A 17 -12.52 7.73 1.11
CA ASN A 17 -13.69 7.82 0.23
C ASN A 17 -13.34 8.76 -0.92
N PHE A 18 -13.34 8.24 -2.14
CA PHE A 18 -12.95 8.97 -3.34
C PHE A 18 -14.14 8.96 -4.32
N PRO A 19 -14.81 10.10 -4.56
CA PRO A 19 -16.02 10.19 -5.39
C PRO A 19 -15.67 10.11 -6.88
N ALA A 20 -15.14 8.95 -7.28
CA ALA A 20 -14.71 8.62 -8.62
C ALA A 20 -14.65 7.10 -8.78
N HIS A 21 -14.85 6.61 -10.00
CA HIS A 21 -14.62 5.21 -10.33
C HIS A 21 -13.12 4.91 -10.45
N PHE A 22 -12.48 4.68 -9.30
CA PHE A 22 -11.03 4.51 -9.23
C PHE A 22 -10.66 3.09 -8.80
N GLN A 23 -9.95 2.39 -9.68
CA GLN A 23 -9.48 1.00 -9.48
C GLN A 23 -7.95 0.90 -9.38
N GLY A 24 -7.24 2.03 -9.37
CA GLY A 24 -5.78 2.10 -9.36
C GLY A 24 -5.20 2.83 -10.57
N TYR A 25 -3.88 2.82 -10.65
CA TYR A 25 -3.14 3.52 -11.70
C TYR A 25 -2.84 2.59 -12.87
N PHE A 26 -3.52 2.81 -13.99
CA PHE A 26 -3.29 2.11 -15.26
C PHE A 26 -3.53 3.07 -16.41
N LYS A 27 -3.01 2.77 -17.60
CA LYS A 27 -3.21 3.66 -18.76
C LYS A 27 -4.70 3.84 -19.05
N GLY A 28 -5.19 5.08 -19.02
CA GLY A 28 -6.60 5.41 -19.22
C GLY A 28 -7.43 5.52 -17.93
N TYR A 29 -6.85 5.34 -16.74
CA TYR A 29 -7.59 5.47 -15.48
C TYR A 29 -8.29 6.84 -15.33
N SER A 30 -7.69 7.92 -15.81
CA SER A 30 -8.27 9.25 -15.77
C SER A 30 -9.52 9.38 -16.63
N GLN A 31 -9.55 8.68 -17.79
CA GLN A 31 -10.72 8.63 -18.64
C GLN A 31 -11.82 7.78 -18.00
N LEU A 32 -11.47 6.63 -17.38
CA LEU A 32 -12.42 5.83 -16.62
C LEU A 32 -13.11 6.66 -15.52
N VAL A 33 -12.34 7.47 -14.80
CA VAL A 33 -12.90 8.38 -13.79
C VAL A 33 -13.85 9.41 -14.43
N ALA A 34 -13.50 9.98 -15.58
CA ALA A 34 -14.33 10.97 -16.26
C ALA A 34 -15.64 10.38 -16.82
N ASP A 35 -15.59 9.14 -17.32
CA ASP A 35 -16.74 8.46 -17.94
C ASP A 35 -17.75 7.93 -16.91
N HIS A 36 -17.36 7.82 -15.64
CA HIS A 36 -18.18 7.29 -14.54
C HIS A 36 -18.28 8.27 -13.36
N PRO A 37 -19.01 9.39 -13.54
CA PRO A 37 -19.16 10.42 -12.51
C PRO A 37 -20.05 10.00 -11.33
N ASP A 38 -20.72 8.85 -11.43
CA ASP A 38 -21.71 8.33 -10.48
C ASP A 38 -21.16 7.24 -9.54
N ALA A 39 -19.84 7.16 -9.40
CA ALA A 39 -19.16 6.16 -8.60
C ALA A 39 -18.49 6.73 -7.33
N LEU A 40 -18.41 5.88 -6.30
CA LEU A 40 -17.62 6.12 -5.10
C LEU A 40 -16.69 4.94 -4.86
N SER A 41 -15.39 5.18 -4.90
CA SER A 41 -14.39 4.21 -4.48
C SER A 41 -14.06 4.37 -3.00
N GLN A 42 -14.12 3.27 -2.24
CA GLN A 42 -13.65 3.21 -0.86
C GLN A 42 -12.29 2.51 -0.83
N ILE A 43 -11.22 3.29 -0.89
CA ILE A 43 -9.86 2.77 -0.98
C ILE A 43 -9.38 2.43 0.43
N ILE A 44 -8.97 1.18 0.64
CA ILE A 44 -8.43 0.70 1.91
C ILE A 44 -6.91 0.71 1.84
N LEU A 45 -6.28 1.42 2.76
CA LEU A 45 -4.84 1.40 2.98
C LEU A 45 -4.56 0.60 4.26
N LYS A 46 -3.75 -0.45 4.13
CA LYS A 46 -3.18 -1.21 5.24
C LYS A 46 -1.79 -0.66 5.57
N ALA A 47 -1.66 -0.01 6.72
CA ALA A 47 -0.39 0.49 7.24
C ALA A 47 0.35 -0.59 8.03
N HIS A 48 1.62 -0.35 8.34
CA HIS A 48 2.47 -1.24 9.16
C HIS A 48 2.49 -2.69 8.65
N THR A 49 2.57 -2.88 7.34
CA THR A 49 2.71 -4.22 6.73
C THR A 49 4.01 -4.85 7.23
N LYS A 50 3.96 -6.14 7.56
CA LYS A 50 5.17 -6.86 8.00
C LYS A 50 6.05 -7.31 6.83
N ASN A 51 5.58 -7.13 5.59
CA ASN A 51 6.29 -7.57 4.40
C ASN A 51 7.59 -6.78 4.17
N LYS A 52 8.71 -7.49 4.14
CA LYS A 52 10.04 -6.96 3.80
C LYS A 52 10.70 -7.76 2.67
N ALA A 53 9.94 -8.60 1.97
CA ALA A 53 10.44 -9.52 0.96
C ALA A 53 10.63 -8.87 -0.43
N GLY A 54 10.09 -7.67 -0.65
CA GLY A 54 10.15 -7.00 -1.95
C GLY A 54 11.58 -6.74 -2.44
N VAL A 55 11.76 -6.75 -3.77
CA VAL A 55 13.05 -6.61 -4.44
C VAL A 55 12.99 -5.68 -5.63
N VAL A 56 14.11 -4.99 -5.87
CA VAL A 56 14.43 -4.34 -7.14
C VAL A 56 15.75 -4.94 -7.61
N ARG A 57 15.77 -5.50 -8.83
CA ARG A 57 16.95 -6.18 -9.39
C ARG A 57 17.20 -5.67 -10.81
N LEU A 58 18.48 -5.69 -11.20
CA LEU A 58 18.85 -5.45 -12.58
C LEU A 58 18.24 -6.54 -13.48
N SER A 59 17.59 -6.13 -14.55
CA SER A 59 17.10 -7.00 -15.61
C SER A 59 18.17 -7.26 -16.68
N SER A 60 19.06 -6.28 -16.90
CA SER A 60 20.19 -6.36 -17.81
C SER A 60 21.36 -5.48 -17.33
N THR A 61 22.40 -5.34 -18.16
CA THR A 61 23.49 -4.39 -17.98
C THR A 61 23.24 -3.02 -18.61
N ASP A 62 22.16 -2.86 -19.39
CA ASP A 62 21.78 -1.58 -20.00
C ASP A 62 21.07 -0.70 -18.97
N PRO A 63 21.57 0.51 -18.65
CA PRO A 63 20.92 1.41 -17.68
C PRO A 63 19.55 1.94 -18.14
N PHE A 64 19.19 1.80 -19.42
CA PHE A 64 17.88 2.19 -19.95
C PHE A 64 16.82 1.10 -19.83
N ASP A 65 17.23 -0.13 -19.51
CA ASP A 65 16.29 -1.22 -19.30
C ASP A 65 15.55 -1.05 -17.97
N THR A 66 14.23 -1.27 -18.01
CA THR A 66 13.40 -1.22 -16.80
C THR A 66 13.85 -2.31 -15.83
N PRO A 67 14.14 -1.98 -14.55
CA PRO A 67 14.56 -3.00 -13.59
C PRO A 67 13.42 -3.98 -13.30
N TYR A 68 13.78 -5.19 -12.88
CA TYR A 68 12.83 -6.13 -12.32
C TYR A 68 12.40 -5.65 -10.93
N ILE A 69 11.11 -5.35 -10.77
CA ILE A 69 10.52 -4.91 -9.51
C ILE A 69 9.46 -5.94 -9.09
N ASN A 70 9.57 -6.45 -7.88
CA ASN A 70 8.53 -7.31 -7.31
C ASN A 70 8.36 -7.00 -5.82
N PHE A 71 7.14 -6.66 -5.42
CA PHE A 71 6.82 -6.35 -4.02
C PHE A 71 6.68 -7.60 -3.15
N HIS A 72 6.53 -8.79 -3.75
CA HIS A 72 6.21 -10.04 -3.06
C HIS A 72 5.06 -9.84 -2.07
N TYR A 73 3.98 -9.21 -2.54
CA TYR A 73 2.83 -8.88 -1.70
C TYR A 73 2.32 -10.11 -0.96
N PHE A 74 2.03 -9.92 0.33
CA PHE A 74 1.48 -10.94 1.21
C PHE A 74 2.37 -12.17 1.45
N GLU A 75 3.66 -12.15 1.08
CA GLU A 75 4.56 -13.27 1.34
C GLU A 75 4.95 -13.37 2.82
N GLN A 76 5.41 -12.25 3.41
CA GLN A 76 5.78 -12.18 4.83
C GLN A 76 4.70 -11.46 5.65
N GLY A 77 4.08 -12.18 6.59
CA GLY A 77 3.01 -11.64 7.43
C GLY A 77 1.71 -11.33 6.69
N GLY A 78 1.55 -11.85 5.47
CA GLY A 78 0.42 -11.54 4.60
C GLY A 78 -0.94 -11.94 5.17
N ASP A 79 -1.03 -13.03 5.93
CA ASP A 79 -2.31 -13.44 6.53
C ASP A 79 -2.85 -12.40 7.52
N ASP A 80 -1.98 -11.76 8.31
CA ASP A 80 -2.38 -10.67 9.22
C ASP A 80 -2.91 -9.47 8.43
N ASP A 81 -2.20 -9.07 7.37
CA ASP A 81 -2.57 -7.94 6.53
C ASP A 81 -3.88 -8.20 5.76
N LEU A 82 -4.04 -9.41 5.21
CA LEU A 82 -5.25 -9.85 4.52
C LEU A 82 -6.45 -9.88 5.48
N ASN A 83 -6.30 -10.47 6.66
CA ASN A 83 -7.37 -10.52 7.67
C ASN A 83 -7.80 -9.10 8.10
N ALA A 84 -6.85 -8.17 8.23
CA ALA A 84 -7.15 -6.77 8.54
C ALA A 84 -7.98 -6.11 7.43
N ILE A 85 -7.60 -6.28 6.16
CA ILE A 85 -8.32 -5.70 5.03
C ILE A 85 -9.71 -6.33 4.89
N VAL A 86 -9.84 -7.66 5.05
CA VAL A 86 -11.13 -8.37 5.07
C VAL A 86 -12.06 -7.78 6.13
N SER A 87 -11.55 -7.57 7.36
CA SER A 87 -12.31 -6.93 8.44
C SER A 87 -12.80 -5.55 8.03
N GLN A 88 -11.96 -4.74 7.36
CA GLN A 88 -12.36 -3.42 6.90
C GLN A 88 -13.45 -3.46 5.82
N ILE A 89 -13.36 -4.38 4.84
CA ILE A 89 -14.41 -4.56 3.82
C ILE A 89 -15.75 -4.91 4.49
N ARG A 90 -15.73 -5.82 5.46
CA ARG A 90 -16.95 -6.21 6.21
C ARG A 90 -17.52 -5.02 6.99
N GLN A 91 -16.67 -4.22 7.62
CA GLN A 91 -17.10 -3.01 8.32
C GLN A 91 -17.69 -1.97 7.37
N GLN A 92 -17.08 -1.76 6.20
CA GLN A 92 -17.60 -0.86 5.17
C GLN A 92 -18.98 -1.31 4.69
N ARG A 93 -19.15 -2.60 4.33
CA ARG A 93 -20.45 -3.18 3.96
C ARG A 93 -21.51 -2.99 5.04
N LYS A 94 -21.15 -3.11 6.32
CA LYS A 94 -22.07 -2.83 7.44
C LYS A 94 -22.42 -1.34 7.55
N ARG A 95 -21.46 -0.44 7.29
CA ARG A 95 -21.69 1.03 7.32
C ARG A 95 -22.53 1.49 6.11
N THR A 96 -22.43 0.80 4.98
CA THR A 96 -23.14 1.12 3.73
C THR A 96 -24.44 0.33 3.53
N SER A 97 -24.89 -0.45 4.50
CA SER A 97 -26.16 -1.19 4.42
C SER A 97 -27.40 -0.35 4.72
N GLY A 98 -27.26 0.91 5.17
CA GLY A 98 -28.37 1.79 5.52
C GLY A 98 -28.24 3.22 4.99
N SER A 99 -29.28 4.04 5.20
CA SER A 99 -29.30 5.48 4.84
C SER A 99 -29.16 5.74 3.32
N ILE A 100 -28.46 6.80 2.94
CA ILE A 100 -28.17 7.25 1.57
C ILE A 100 -27.54 6.15 0.70
N TRP A 101 -26.83 5.20 1.30
CA TRP A 101 -26.12 4.14 0.61
C TRP A 101 -27.04 3.15 -0.12
N THR A 102 -28.32 3.07 0.27
CA THR A 102 -29.33 2.23 -0.39
C THR A 102 -29.60 2.62 -1.85
N ARG A 103 -29.19 3.83 -2.25
CA ARG A 103 -29.26 4.30 -3.65
C ARG A 103 -28.11 3.79 -4.52
N PHE A 104 -27.08 3.22 -3.91
CA PHE A 104 -25.87 2.75 -4.58
C PHE A 104 -25.83 1.23 -4.57
N THR A 105 -25.22 0.66 -5.60
CA THR A 105 -24.93 -0.78 -5.66
C THR A 105 -23.44 -1.01 -5.53
N GLU A 106 -23.03 -1.91 -4.64
CA GLU A 106 -21.63 -2.36 -4.55
C GLU A 106 -21.22 -3.00 -5.88
N TYR A 107 -20.29 -2.34 -6.58
CA TYR A 107 -19.75 -2.82 -7.85
C TYR A 107 -18.57 -3.79 -7.62
N LEU A 108 -17.62 -3.40 -6.78
CA LEU A 108 -16.42 -4.17 -6.44
C LEU A 108 -16.28 -4.30 -4.91
N PRO A 109 -15.88 -5.48 -4.37
CA PRO A 109 -15.74 -6.78 -5.06
C PRO A 109 -17.07 -7.37 -5.55
N GLY A 110 -18.18 -6.74 -5.19
CA GLY A 110 -19.52 -7.17 -5.58
C GLY A 110 -20.13 -8.16 -4.59
N LYS A 111 -21.46 -8.30 -4.69
CA LYS A 111 -22.28 -9.05 -3.71
C LYS A 111 -22.00 -10.56 -3.66
N ASN A 112 -21.39 -11.12 -4.71
CA ASN A 112 -21.10 -12.56 -4.80
C ASN A 112 -19.82 -12.98 -4.06
N VAL A 113 -18.98 -12.02 -3.66
CA VAL A 113 -17.73 -12.26 -2.93
C VAL A 113 -18.01 -12.07 -1.43
N THR A 114 -18.20 -13.18 -0.70
CA THR A 114 -18.75 -13.14 0.67
C THR A 114 -17.93 -13.90 1.70
N THR A 115 -17.24 -14.98 1.31
CA THR A 115 -16.40 -15.74 2.24
C THR A 115 -15.07 -15.03 2.46
N ASP A 116 -14.40 -15.35 3.57
CA ASP A 116 -13.08 -14.76 3.86
C ASP A 116 -12.07 -15.17 2.80
N GLU A 117 -12.13 -16.40 2.30
CA GLU A 117 -11.24 -16.90 1.24
C GLU A 117 -11.44 -16.15 -0.07
N GLN A 118 -12.70 -15.93 -0.46
CA GLN A 118 -13.04 -15.15 -1.66
C GLN A 118 -12.56 -13.71 -1.53
N LEU A 119 -12.76 -13.08 -0.37
CA LEU A 119 -12.29 -11.73 -0.12
C LEU A 119 -10.77 -11.65 -0.11
N LYS A 120 -10.07 -12.61 0.52
CA LYS A 120 -8.60 -12.69 0.51
C LYS A 120 -8.06 -12.83 -0.90
N GLN A 121 -8.67 -13.69 -1.71
CA GLN A 121 -8.27 -13.89 -3.09
C GLN A 121 -8.47 -12.61 -3.92
N TYR A 122 -9.64 -11.99 -3.80
CA TYR A 122 -9.91 -10.70 -4.42
C TYR A 122 -8.86 -9.64 -4.03
N ILE A 123 -8.56 -9.51 -2.74
CA ILE A 123 -7.54 -8.57 -2.25
C ILE A 123 -6.18 -8.85 -2.90
N LYS A 124 -5.75 -10.11 -3.00
CA LYS A 124 -4.48 -10.48 -3.63
C LYS A 124 -4.41 -10.07 -5.11
N GLU A 125 -5.53 -10.17 -5.83
CA GLU A 125 -5.60 -9.87 -7.26
C GLU A 125 -5.62 -8.36 -7.55
N ILE A 126 -6.24 -7.58 -6.68
CA ILE A 126 -6.49 -6.15 -6.92
C ILE A 126 -5.57 -5.21 -6.12
N SER A 127 -4.69 -5.75 -5.27
CA SER A 127 -3.80 -4.92 -4.45
C SER A 127 -2.73 -4.24 -5.29
N TRP A 128 -2.58 -2.94 -5.10
CA TRP A 128 -1.55 -2.12 -5.72
C TRP A 128 -1.09 -1.04 -4.73
N GLY A 129 0.06 -0.43 -4.99
CA GLY A 129 0.61 0.65 -4.18
C GLY A 129 1.52 1.56 -5.00
N HIS A 130 1.63 2.82 -4.57
CA HIS A 130 2.48 3.84 -5.20
C HIS A 130 3.49 4.45 -4.22
N HIS A 131 3.58 3.90 -3.00
CA HIS A 131 4.49 4.33 -1.94
C HIS A 131 5.65 3.34 -1.78
N ALA A 132 6.32 2.98 -2.89
CA ALA A 132 7.52 2.15 -2.82
C ALA A 132 8.66 2.93 -2.17
N CYS A 133 9.39 2.32 -1.25
CA CYS A 133 10.53 2.93 -0.56
C CYS A 133 11.57 1.90 -0.16
N CYS A 134 12.65 2.39 0.47
CA CYS A 134 13.45 1.62 1.42
C CYS A 134 14.29 0.49 0.81
N THR A 135 14.53 0.54 -0.50
CA THR A 135 15.43 -0.38 -1.22
C THR A 135 16.90 -0.14 -0.84
N ALA A 136 17.27 1.10 -0.53
CA ALA A 136 18.57 1.48 0.04
C ALA A 136 18.44 1.73 1.56
N LYS A 137 18.39 0.65 2.35
CA LYS A 137 18.18 0.71 3.80
C LYS A 137 19.25 1.54 4.53
N VAL A 138 18.81 2.52 5.32
CA VAL A 138 19.62 3.13 6.39
C VAL A 138 19.63 2.20 7.60
N GLY A 139 20.80 1.91 8.15
CA GLY A 139 20.91 1.02 9.31
C GLY A 139 22.14 1.30 10.18
N GLU A 140 22.12 0.72 11.37
CA GLU A 140 23.17 0.81 12.37
C GLU A 140 24.46 0.13 11.92
N ASP A 141 25.57 0.43 12.59
CA ASP A 141 26.84 -0.24 12.33
C ASP A 141 26.76 -1.72 12.72
N GLY A 142 27.10 -2.60 11.77
CA GLY A 142 26.97 -4.05 11.91
C GLY A 142 25.71 -4.64 11.29
N ASP A 143 24.74 -3.82 10.85
CA ASP A 143 23.60 -4.30 10.08
C ASP A 143 24.03 -4.73 8.67
N VAL A 144 24.11 -6.04 8.45
CA VAL A 144 24.55 -6.64 7.18
C VAL A 144 23.62 -6.33 6.01
N MET A 145 22.38 -5.89 6.27
CA MET A 145 21.42 -5.51 5.25
C MET A 145 21.39 -3.99 4.98
N ALA A 146 22.18 -3.19 5.71
CA ALA A 146 22.22 -1.75 5.54
C ALA A 146 23.08 -1.35 4.33
N VAL A 147 22.53 -0.49 3.48
CA VAL A 147 23.23 0.12 2.34
C VAL A 147 23.83 1.46 2.74
N LEU A 148 23.13 2.19 3.63
CA LEU A 148 23.47 3.54 4.05
C LEU A 148 23.79 3.58 5.56
N ASP A 149 24.69 4.46 5.97
CA ASP A 149 24.89 4.82 7.38
C ASP A 149 23.86 5.87 7.85
N ALA A 150 23.87 6.19 9.15
CA ALA A 150 22.98 7.20 9.74
C ALA A 150 23.17 8.63 9.19
N LYS A 151 24.21 8.87 8.38
CA LYS A 151 24.49 10.14 7.68
C LYS A 151 24.20 10.02 6.18
N PHE A 152 23.46 8.99 5.77
CA PHE A 152 23.07 8.69 4.39
C PHE A 152 24.24 8.39 3.44
N LYS A 153 25.42 8.07 3.98
CA LYS A 153 26.57 7.71 3.15
C LYS A 153 26.46 6.27 2.70
N VAL A 154 26.80 6.02 1.44
CA VAL A 154 26.84 4.67 0.88
C VAL A 154 28.01 3.91 1.50
N ARG A 155 27.71 2.79 2.16
CA ARG A 155 28.72 1.91 2.75
C ARG A 155 29.59 1.32 1.62
N GLY A 156 30.91 1.39 1.77
CA GLY A 156 31.87 0.92 0.75
C GLY A 156 32.23 1.93 -0.35
N ALA A 157 31.59 3.10 -0.39
CA ALA A 157 31.92 4.17 -1.34
C ALA A 157 32.38 5.46 -0.61
N LYS A 158 33.23 6.25 -1.26
CA LYS A 158 33.69 7.55 -0.74
C LYS A 158 32.98 8.69 -1.46
N GLY A 159 32.53 9.69 -0.70
CA GLY A 159 31.92 10.90 -1.28
C GLY A 159 30.51 10.73 -1.85
N LEU A 160 29.86 9.57 -1.65
CA LEU A 160 28.53 9.28 -2.18
C LEU A 160 27.47 9.20 -1.07
N ARG A 161 26.30 9.81 -1.32
CA ARG A 161 25.11 9.71 -0.47
C ARG A 161 23.87 9.45 -1.32
N VAL A 162 22.87 8.83 -0.71
CA VAL A 162 21.53 8.65 -1.31
C VAL A 162 20.52 9.33 -0.40
N VAL A 163 19.73 10.24 -0.96
CA VAL A 163 18.64 10.94 -0.27
C VAL A 163 17.48 11.02 -1.26
N ASP A 164 16.50 10.14 -1.09
CA ASP A 164 15.33 10.00 -1.95
C ASP A 164 14.02 10.08 -1.14
N ALA A 165 12.91 9.56 -1.71
CA ALA A 165 11.51 9.62 -1.27
C ALA A 165 11.28 9.88 0.24
N PRO A 166 10.25 10.67 0.62
CA PRO A 166 10.17 11.32 1.92
C PRO A 166 10.42 10.35 3.08
N TRP A 167 11.52 10.66 3.76
CA TRP A 167 11.97 10.17 5.04
C TRP A 167 10.82 10.15 6.07
N ILE A 168 10.20 9.00 6.27
CA ILE A 168 9.36 8.73 7.45
C ILE A 168 9.72 7.35 8.01
N LEU A 169 10.66 7.39 8.97
CA LEU A 169 10.84 6.55 10.16
C LEU A 169 11.01 5.02 10.00
N PRO A 170 11.85 4.38 10.84
CA PRO A 170 11.91 2.93 10.93
C PRO A 170 10.52 2.39 11.33
N GLY A 171 9.88 1.66 10.41
CA GLY A 171 8.53 1.12 10.62
C GLY A 171 7.40 1.89 9.94
N VAL A 172 7.58 2.31 8.68
CA VAL A 172 6.50 2.49 7.68
C VAL A 172 5.22 3.14 8.23
N VAL A 173 5.22 4.47 8.29
CA VAL A 173 4.02 5.29 8.45
C VAL A 173 3.61 5.79 7.06
N TYR A 174 2.41 5.45 6.59
CA TYR A 174 1.89 5.90 5.28
C TYR A 174 0.46 6.43 5.37
N SER A 175 0.34 7.74 5.55
CA SER A 175 -0.71 8.52 4.87
C SER A 175 0.00 9.44 3.88
N HIS A 176 -0.51 9.52 2.64
CA HIS A 176 -0.11 10.43 1.54
C HIS A 176 1.28 11.07 1.66
N VAL A 177 2.22 10.66 0.80
CA VAL A 177 3.50 11.38 0.65
C VAL A 177 3.26 12.76 0.03
N GLY A 178 2.91 13.73 0.88
CA GLY A 178 2.62 15.11 0.50
C GLY A 178 2.36 16.00 1.72
N THR A 179 3.34 16.86 1.98
CA THR A 179 3.35 18.08 2.81
C THR A 179 3.13 17.97 4.32
N GLU A 180 4.19 18.25 5.09
CA GLU A 180 4.15 19.36 6.05
C GLU A 180 5.56 19.91 6.28
N SER A 181 5.76 21.16 5.87
CA SER A 181 6.84 22.02 6.32
C SER A 181 6.46 22.61 7.68
N ARG A 182 7.27 22.35 8.70
CA ARG A 182 7.79 23.35 9.67
C ARG A 182 8.76 22.70 10.63
#